data_AF-A0A7J2ZGD2-F1
#
_entry.id   AF-A0A7J2ZGD2-F1
#
_cell.length_a   1.000
_cell.length_b   1.000
_cell.length_c   1.000
_cell.angle_alpha   90.00
_cell.angle_beta   90.00
_cell.angle_gamma   90.00
#
_symmetry.space_group_name_H-M   'P 1'
#
loop_
_entity.id
_entity.type
_entity.pdbx_description
1 polymer ?
#
loop_
_entity_poly.entity_id
_entity_poly.type
_entity_poly.pdbx_seq_one_letter_code
_entity_poly.pdbx_strand_id
1 'polypeptide(L)'
;MEKICPKCGALSSSKKFIGEFCEDCYFKTIEIPLPSRIELPVCKFCGKVKLKKWEEMGSEVIGLLVRKYAGKGYDSFHIQKLSDDVYEASFNIKKDSNYFQIKKKFSIQKINSVCEECYKKKSGYYEAIVQIRGKRAGVFSSRILREIRRRTFVSRCVESKEGVDLYVGSKKAVAEALAHLNLKPKISDKLFGVKDGRRIYRRTYCVIT
;
A
#
# COMPACT_ATOMS: atom_id res chain seq x y z
N MET A 1 8.66 -52.14 -17.27
CA MET A 1 8.77 -52.33 -15.81
C MET A 1 7.84 -51.35 -15.12
N GLU A 2 7.03 -51.84 -14.20
CA GLU A 2 6.11 -51.03 -13.42
C GLU A 2 6.89 -50.31 -12.31
N LYS A 3 6.66 -49.00 -12.12
CA LYS A 3 7.28 -48.26 -11.01
C LYS A 3 6.45 -48.46 -9.75
N ILE A 4 7.13 -48.59 -8.61
CA ILE A 4 6.52 -48.71 -7.28
C ILE A 4 6.98 -47.53 -6.44
N CYS A 5 6.04 -46.81 -5.82
CA CYS A 5 6.37 -45.66 -4.98
C CYS A 5 7.03 -46.14 -3.67
N PRO A 6 8.28 -45.73 -3.36
CA PRO A 6 8.98 -46.19 -2.16
C PRO A 6 8.32 -45.80 -0.84
N LYS A 7 7.44 -44.79 -0.84
CA LYS A 7 6.76 -44.30 0.37
C LYS A 7 5.43 -44.99 0.69
N CYS A 8 4.69 -45.44 -0.32
CA CYS A 8 3.34 -45.97 -0.13
C CYS A 8 3.01 -47.23 -0.92
N GLY A 9 3.94 -47.74 -1.73
CA GLY A 9 3.75 -48.96 -2.53
C GLY A 9 2.83 -48.79 -3.74
N ALA A 10 2.30 -47.59 -4.02
CA ALA A 10 1.45 -47.35 -5.18
C ALA A 10 2.19 -47.71 -6.48
N LEU A 11 1.49 -48.34 -7.42
CA LEU A 11 2.03 -48.77 -8.71
C LEU A 11 1.79 -47.70 -9.79
N SER A 12 2.68 -47.58 -10.78
CA SER A 12 2.52 -46.62 -11.89
C SER A 12 1.30 -46.83 -12.78
N SER A 13 0.68 -48.01 -12.71
CA SER A 13 -0.62 -48.31 -13.34
C SER A 13 -1.80 -47.63 -12.63
N SER A 14 -1.66 -47.32 -11.33
CA SER A 14 -2.74 -46.80 -10.48
C SER A 14 -2.65 -45.30 -10.21
N LYS A 15 -1.44 -44.72 -10.22
CA LYS A 15 -1.21 -43.30 -9.93
C LYS A 15 -0.12 -42.73 -10.81
N LYS A 16 -0.16 -41.42 -11.04
CA LYS A 16 0.93 -40.72 -11.73
C LYS A 16 2.16 -40.65 -10.84
N PHE A 17 3.33 -40.75 -11.46
CA PHE A 17 4.64 -40.67 -10.79
C PHE A 17 5.38 -39.39 -11.16
N ILE A 18 6.08 -38.83 -10.19
CA ILE A 18 6.96 -37.68 -10.31
C ILE A 18 8.34 -38.12 -9.79
N GLY A 19 9.29 -38.35 -10.70
CA GLY A 19 10.53 -39.06 -10.41
C GLY A 19 10.26 -40.49 -9.90
N GLU A 20 10.69 -40.75 -8.67
CA GLU A 20 10.54 -42.05 -7.98
C GLU A 20 9.28 -42.16 -7.11
N PHE A 21 8.57 -41.05 -6.85
CA PHE A 21 7.39 -41.05 -5.96
C PHE A 21 6.09 -40.94 -6.75
N CYS A 22 5.01 -41.53 -6.24
CA CYS A 22 3.66 -41.19 -6.72
C CYS A 22 3.31 -39.74 -6.37
N GLU A 23 2.37 -39.14 -7.10
CA GLU A 23 1.96 -37.73 -6.95
C GLU A 23 1.64 -37.35 -5.49
N ASP A 24 0.86 -38.16 -4.78
CA ASP A 24 0.50 -37.91 -3.37
C ASP A 24 1.71 -37.85 -2.44
N CYS A 25 2.65 -38.79 -2.60
CA CYS A 25 3.84 -38.87 -1.77
C CYS A 25 4.84 -37.77 -2.12
N TYR A 26 4.88 -37.38 -3.40
CA TYR A 26 5.65 -36.26 -3.87
C TYR A 26 5.12 -34.93 -3.30
N PHE A 27 3.81 -34.70 -3.27
CA PHE A 27 3.22 -33.48 -2.68
C PHE A 27 3.58 -33.29 -1.21
N LYS A 28 3.65 -34.38 -0.44
CA LYS A 28 4.08 -34.34 0.96
C LYS A 28 5.53 -33.89 1.14
N THR A 29 6.34 -33.92 0.08
CA THR A 29 7.73 -33.41 0.11
C THR A 29 7.85 -31.94 -0.24
N ILE A 30 6.82 -31.34 -0.86
CA ILE A 30 6.83 -29.92 -1.20
C ILE A 30 6.27 -29.11 -0.04
N GLU A 31 7.12 -28.26 0.49
CA GLU A 31 6.73 -27.32 1.54
C GLU A 31 6.56 -25.92 0.94
N ILE A 32 5.31 -25.42 0.96
CA ILE A 32 5.02 -24.02 0.65
C ILE A 32 4.75 -23.32 1.99
N PRO A 33 5.68 -22.53 2.56
CA PRO A 33 5.55 -21.95 3.90
C PRO A 33 4.57 -20.78 4.01
N LEU A 34 3.39 -20.91 3.38
CA LEU A 34 2.29 -19.96 3.52
C LEU A 34 1.55 -20.21 4.85
N PRO A 35 1.54 -19.25 5.79
CA PRO A 35 0.83 -19.40 7.05
C PRO A 35 -0.69 -19.33 6.83
N SER A 36 -1.45 -20.02 7.68
CA SER A 36 -2.92 -20.02 7.67
C SER A 36 -3.53 -18.69 8.12
N ARG A 37 -2.75 -17.84 8.79
CA ARG A 37 -3.13 -16.50 9.24
C ARG A 37 -1.99 -15.52 9.01
N ILE A 38 -2.28 -14.41 8.34
CA ILE A 38 -1.35 -13.33 8.07
C ILE A 38 -1.89 -12.07 8.75
N GLU A 39 -1.09 -11.49 9.62
CA GLU A 39 -1.39 -10.19 10.21
C GLU A 39 -1.00 -9.06 9.27
N LEU A 40 -1.93 -8.14 9.00
CA LEU A 40 -1.73 -7.02 8.10
C LEU A 40 -2.10 -5.71 8.82
N PRO A 41 -1.13 -4.82 9.08
CA PRO A 41 -1.43 -3.52 9.66
C PRO A 41 -2.26 -2.66 8.69
N VAL A 42 -3.35 -2.07 9.18
CA VAL A 42 -4.29 -1.24 8.42
C VAL A 42 -4.46 0.11 9.10
N CYS A 43 -4.34 1.19 8.33
CA CYS A 43 -4.54 2.53 8.84
C CYS A 43 -6.03 2.74 9.16
N LYS A 44 -6.36 2.96 10.44
CA LYS A 44 -7.74 3.17 10.89
C LYS A 44 -8.43 4.42 10.31
N PHE A 45 -7.67 5.32 9.67
CA PHE A 45 -8.21 6.57 9.12
C PHE A 45 -8.37 6.58 7.60
N CYS A 46 -7.54 5.84 6.86
CA CYS A 46 -7.59 5.84 5.39
C CYS A 46 -7.66 4.45 4.76
N GLY A 47 -7.64 3.38 5.55
CA GLY A 47 -7.74 2.01 5.07
C GLY A 47 -6.49 1.47 4.37
N LYS A 48 -5.46 2.29 4.13
CA LYS A 48 -4.18 1.83 3.56
C LYS A 48 -3.54 0.76 4.45
N VAL A 49 -2.86 -0.18 3.84
CA VAL A 49 -2.22 -1.32 4.51
C VAL A 49 -0.70 -1.19 4.47
N LYS A 50 -0.01 -1.71 5.50
CA LYS A 50 1.46 -1.66 5.57
C LYS A 50 2.06 -2.99 5.09
N LEU A 51 2.71 -2.93 3.92
CA LEU A 51 3.68 -3.94 3.51
C LEU A 51 5.09 -3.40 3.83
N LYS A 52 5.82 -2.96 2.80
CA LYS A 52 7.04 -2.15 2.95
C LYS A 52 6.68 -0.66 3.11
N LYS A 53 5.69 -0.21 2.33
CA LYS A 53 5.10 1.13 2.38
C LYS A 53 3.60 1.03 2.66
N TRP A 54 2.96 2.18 2.86
CA TRP A 54 1.50 2.24 2.98
C TRP A 54 0.87 2.34 1.61
N GLU A 55 0.07 1.35 1.26
CA GLU A 55 -0.50 1.18 -0.07
C GLU A 55 -1.99 0.88 0.04
N GLU A 56 -2.73 1.06 -1.06
CA GLU A 56 -4.16 0.75 -1.09
C GLU A 56 -4.37 -0.76 -1.07
N MET A 57 -5.38 -1.22 -0.34
CA MET A 57 -5.70 -2.65 -0.29
C MET A 57 -6.27 -3.10 -1.65
N GLY A 58 -5.72 -4.17 -2.20
CA GLY A 58 -6.16 -4.73 -3.48
C GLY A 58 -5.56 -6.11 -3.74
N SER A 59 -5.91 -6.71 -4.88
CA SER A 59 -5.42 -8.03 -5.29
C SER A 59 -3.89 -8.08 -5.39
N GLU A 60 -3.27 -6.99 -5.82
CA GLU A 60 -1.81 -6.87 -5.92
C GLU A 60 -1.12 -7.03 -4.56
N VAL A 61 -1.62 -6.36 -3.52
CA VAL A 61 -1.11 -6.47 -2.14
C VAL A 61 -1.18 -7.91 -1.65
N ILE A 62 -2.29 -8.61 -1.92
CA ILE A 62 -2.47 -10.00 -1.50
C ILE A 62 -1.47 -10.90 -2.25
N GLY A 63 -1.27 -10.67 -3.54
CA GLY A 63 -0.23 -11.35 -4.32
C GLY A 63 1.18 -11.11 -3.78
N LEU A 64 1.50 -9.89 -3.33
CA LEU A 64 2.77 -9.56 -2.68
C LEU A 64 2.93 -10.28 -1.32
N LEU A 65 1.86 -10.40 -0.53
CA LEU A 65 1.87 -11.17 0.72
C LEU A 65 2.14 -12.65 0.45
N VAL A 66 1.41 -13.26 -0.49
CA VAL A 66 1.62 -14.67 -0.86
C VAL A 66 3.06 -14.88 -1.32
N ARG A 67 3.60 -14.03 -2.21
CA ARG A 67 5.01 -14.11 -2.63
C ARG A 67 6.00 -13.98 -1.47
N LYS A 68 5.73 -13.10 -0.51
CA LYS A 68 6.58 -12.88 0.67
C LYS A 68 6.67 -14.13 1.54
N TYR A 69 5.56 -14.81 1.78
CA TYR A 69 5.50 -15.94 2.71
C TYR A 69 5.72 -17.30 2.05
N ALA A 70 5.17 -17.53 0.84
CA ALA A 70 5.24 -18.81 0.15
C ALA A 70 6.66 -19.19 -0.33
N GLY A 71 7.64 -18.29 -0.20
CA GLY A 71 9.03 -18.57 -0.56
C GLY A 71 9.22 -18.88 -2.04
N LYS A 72 10.09 -19.86 -2.33
CA LYS A 72 10.39 -20.38 -3.67
C LYS A 72 9.90 -21.84 -3.77
N GLY A 73 9.82 -22.38 -4.97
CA GLY A 73 9.41 -23.79 -5.20
C GLY A 73 8.10 -23.96 -5.96
N TYR A 74 7.61 -22.90 -6.59
CA TYR A 74 6.48 -22.90 -7.52
C TYR A 74 6.78 -22.04 -8.75
N ASP A 75 6.14 -22.34 -9.88
CA ASP A 75 6.30 -21.58 -11.13
C ASP A 75 5.34 -20.41 -11.22
N SER A 76 4.09 -20.62 -10.79
CA SER A 76 3.05 -19.59 -10.76
C SER A 76 2.05 -19.86 -9.65
N PHE A 77 1.23 -18.87 -9.33
CA PHE A 77 0.10 -19.06 -8.44
C PHE A 77 -1.09 -18.19 -8.85
N HIS A 78 -2.28 -18.65 -8.48
CA HIS A 78 -3.52 -17.89 -8.58
C HIS A 78 -4.12 -17.73 -7.18
N ILE A 79 -4.75 -16.59 -6.90
CA ILE A 79 -5.43 -16.33 -5.63
C ILE A 79 -6.91 -16.18 -5.90
N GLN A 80 -7.72 -16.91 -5.14
CA GLN A 80 -9.16 -16.75 -5.10
C GLN A 80 -9.58 -16.23 -3.71
N LYS A 81 -10.44 -15.21 -3.69
CA LYS A 81 -11.10 -14.77 -2.46
C LYS A 81 -12.29 -15.69 -2.20
N LEU A 82 -12.33 -16.32 -1.02
CA LEU A 82 -13.42 -17.20 -0.61
C LEU A 82 -14.46 -16.45 0.24
N SER A 83 -14.01 -15.56 1.12
CA SER A 83 -14.83 -14.65 1.91
C SER A 83 -14.03 -13.38 2.25
N ASP A 84 -14.55 -12.47 3.08
CA ASP A 84 -13.96 -11.14 3.33
C ASP A 84 -12.47 -11.14 3.63
N ASP A 85 -12.04 -12.04 4.50
CA ASP A 85 -10.66 -12.15 4.95
C ASP A 85 -10.06 -13.53 4.67
N VAL A 86 -10.75 -14.42 3.94
CA VAL A 86 -10.28 -15.78 3.65
C VAL A 86 -10.00 -15.95 2.15
N TYR A 87 -8.84 -16.53 1.86
CA TYR A 87 -8.31 -16.69 0.52
C TYR A 87 -7.79 -18.12 0.33
N GLU A 88 -7.79 -18.58 -0.93
CA GLU A 88 -7.12 -19.80 -1.36
C GLU A 88 -6.08 -19.44 -2.41
N ALA A 89 -4.82 -19.81 -2.14
CA ALA A 89 -3.73 -19.73 -3.10
C ALA A 89 -3.51 -21.10 -3.73
N SER A 90 -3.61 -21.14 -5.06
CA SER A 90 -3.36 -22.31 -5.89
C SER A 90 -2.00 -22.15 -6.57
N PHE A 91 -1.01 -22.91 -6.12
CA PHE A 91 0.37 -22.87 -6.62
C PHE A 91 0.58 -23.94 -7.68
N ASN A 92 0.96 -23.53 -8.88
CA ASN A 92 1.31 -24.45 -9.96
C ASN A 92 2.81 -24.70 -9.96
N ILE A 93 3.17 -25.97 -10.09
CA ILE A 93 4.56 -26.43 -10.04
C ILE A 93 4.75 -27.42 -11.19
N LYS A 94 5.85 -27.24 -11.93
CA LYS A 94 6.28 -28.07 -13.04
C LYS A 94 7.48 -28.89 -12.60
N LYS A 95 7.40 -30.20 -12.81
CA LYS A 95 8.56 -31.08 -12.69
C LYS A 95 8.53 -32.11 -13.80
N ASP A 96 9.66 -32.22 -14.50
CA ASP A 96 9.80 -33.00 -15.71
C ASP A 96 8.73 -32.57 -16.75
N SER A 97 7.82 -33.47 -17.11
CA SER A 97 6.67 -33.21 -18.02
C SER A 97 5.33 -33.09 -17.29
N ASN A 98 5.33 -33.10 -15.95
CA ASN A 98 4.11 -33.06 -15.14
C ASN A 98 3.86 -31.67 -14.56
N TYR A 99 2.60 -31.25 -14.60
CA TYR A 99 2.11 -30.05 -13.92
C TYR A 99 1.19 -30.45 -12.78
N PHE A 100 1.37 -29.82 -11.65
CA PHE A 100 0.55 -30.08 -10.49
C PHE A 100 0.28 -28.82 -9.68
N GLN A 101 -0.80 -28.88 -8.89
CA GLN A 101 -1.32 -27.74 -8.15
C GLN A 101 -1.41 -28.06 -6.66
N ILE A 102 -0.81 -27.21 -5.82
CA ILE A 102 -0.97 -27.23 -4.37
C ILE A 102 -1.88 -26.09 -3.97
N LYS A 103 -2.95 -26.40 -3.21
CA LYS A 103 -3.89 -25.41 -2.71
C LYS A 103 -3.64 -25.16 -1.23
N LYS A 104 -3.53 -23.90 -0.82
CA LYS A 104 -3.43 -23.48 0.58
C LYS A 104 -4.43 -22.38 0.89
N LYS A 105 -5.23 -22.60 1.93
CA LYS A 105 -6.13 -21.59 2.48
C LYS A 105 -5.39 -20.76 3.53
N PHE A 106 -5.63 -19.46 3.50
CA PHE A 106 -5.09 -18.52 4.48
C PHE A 106 -6.10 -17.41 4.78
N SER A 107 -5.95 -16.79 5.94
CA SER A 107 -6.76 -15.67 6.39
C SER A 107 -5.90 -14.42 6.59
N ILE A 108 -6.46 -13.24 6.33
CA ILE A 108 -5.82 -11.96 6.60
C ILE A 108 -6.49 -11.34 7.82
N GLN A 109 -5.76 -11.23 8.92
CA GLN A 109 -6.22 -10.48 10.07
C GLN A 109 -5.72 -9.03 9.99
N LYS A 110 -6.67 -8.09 9.92
CA LYS A 110 -6.37 -6.66 9.92
C LYS A 110 -6.05 -6.17 11.33
N ILE A 111 -4.88 -5.56 11.51
CA ILE A 111 -4.46 -4.96 12.78
C ILE A 111 -4.52 -3.44 12.66
N ASN A 112 -5.25 -2.79 13.56
CA ASN A 112 -5.36 -1.33 13.55
C ASN A 112 -4.01 -0.66 13.81
N SER A 113 -3.65 0.26 12.91
CA SER A 113 -2.46 1.10 12.99
C SER A 113 -2.76 2.48 12.40
N VAL A 114 -1.77 3.36 12.30
CA VAL A 114 -1.90 4.70 11.72
C VAL A 114 -0.75 4.95 10.76
N CYS A 115 -1.05 5.30 9.51
CA CYS A 115 -0.03 5.64 8.53
C CYS A 115 0.63 6.98 8.81
N GLU A 116 1.85 7.19 8.29
CA GLU A 116 2.62 8.41 8.61
C GLU A 116 1.90 9.66 8.10
N GLU A 117 1.18 9.57 6.97
CA GLU A 117 0.37 10.68 6.43
C GLU A 117 -0.81 11.04 7.34
N CYS A 118 -1.59 10.05 7.79
CA CYS A 118 -2.72 10.29 8.71
C CYS A 118 -2.24 10.80 10.06
N TYR A 119 -1.12 10.27 10.56
CA TYR A 119 -0.49 10.75 11.79
C TYR A 119 -0.09 12.23 11.66
N LYS A 120 0.65 12.58 10.60
CA LYS A 120 1.03 13.98 10.32
C LYS A 120 -0.20 14.89 10.21
N LYS A 121 -1.20 14.49 9.42
CA LYS A 121 -2.45 15.25 9.24
C LYS A 121 -3.13 15.53 10.58
N LYS A 122 -3.28 14.50 11.43
CA LYS A 122 -3.96 14.60 12.74
C LYS A 122 -3.15 15.40 13.77
N SER A 123 -1.82 15.34 13.72
CA SER A 123 -0.93 16.15 14.58
C SER A 123 -0.91 17.64 14.23
N GLY A 124 -1.63 18.06 13.18
CA GLY A 124 -1.57 19.44 12.70
C GLY A 124 -0.24 19.78 12.01
N TYR A 125 0.54 18.77 11.60
CA TYR A 125 1.79 18.99 10.88
C TYR A 125 1.54 19.74 9.57
N TYR A 126 2.43 20.68 9.26
CA TYR A 126 2.46 21.39 7.98
C TYR A 126 3.88 21.83 7.64
N GLU A 127 4.14 21.91 6.35
CA GLU A 127 5.34 22.48 5.76
C GLU A 127 5.06 23.83 5.11
N ALA A 128 3.81 24.07 4.70
CA ALA A 128 3.42 25.32 4.06
C ALA A 128 2.08 25.86 4.55
N ILE A 129 1.93 27.18 4.45
CA ILE A 129 0.67 27.89 4.64
C ILE A 129 0.31 28.55 3.31
N VAL A 130 -0.92 28.35 2.83
CA VAL A 130 -1.47 29.10 1.70
C VAL A 130 -2.48 30.09 2.23
N GLN A 131 -2.14 31.37 2.15
CA GLN A 131 -2.97 32.48 2.58
C GLN A 131 -3.67 33.06 1.35
N ILE A 132 -4.98 33.00 1.33
CA ILE A 132 -5.81 33.47 0.23
C ILE A 132 -6.52 34.71 0.74
N ARG A 133 -6.34 35.85 0.08
CA ARG A 133 -6.83 37.17 0.52
C ARG A 133 -7.49 37.91 -0.63
N GLY A 134 -8.43 38.79 -0.30
CA GLY A 134 -9.12 39.66 -1.26
C GLY A 134 -10.59 39.30 -1.46
N LYS A 135 -11.28 40.07 -2.33
CA LYS A 135 -12.75 40.02 -2.46
C LYS A 135 -13.25 38.65 -2.93
N ARG A 136 -12.43 37.90 -3.66
CA ARG A 136 -12.79 36.58 -4.21
C ARG A 136 -12.18 35.41 -3.44
N ALA A 137 -11.70 35.64 -2.20
CA ALA A 137 -10.98 34.63 -1.43
C ALA A 137 -11.79 33.33 -1.22
N GLY A 138 -13.10 33.43 -0.96
CA GLY A 138 -13.97 32.26 -0.77
C GLY A 138 -14.13 31.40 -2.04
N VAL A 139 -14.17 32.02 -3.21
CA VAL A 139 -14.26 31.28 -4.49
C VAL A 139 -12.93 30.59 -4.80
N PHE A 140 -11.83 31.32 -4.66
CA PHE A 140 -10.49 30.77 -4.95
C PHE A 140 -10.03 29.74 -3.92
N SER A 141 -10.46 29.83 -2.66
CA SER A 141 -10.11 28.87 -1.62
C SER A 141 -10.56 27.46 -1.96
N SER A 142 -11.80 27.29 -2.45
CA SER A 142 -12.31 25.99 -2.88
C SER A 142 -11.48 25.40 -4.04
N ARG A 143 -11.14 26.22 -5.03
CA ARG A 143 -10.35 25.82 -6.21
C ARG A 143 -8.93 25.41 -5.84
N ILE A 144 -8.26 26.23 -5.03
CA ILE A 144 -6.90 25.97 -4.54
C ILE A 144 -6.87 24.74 -3.63
N LEU A 145 -7.83 24.63 -2.70
CA LEU A 145 -7.95 23.49 -1.80
C LEU A 145 -8.12 22.18 -2.56
N ARG A 146 -8.98 22.15 -3.59
CA ARG A 146 -9.19 20.98 -4.44
C ARG A 146 -7.90 20.56 -5.14
N GLU A 147 -7.16 21.53 -5.67
CA GLU A 147 -5.93 21.26 -6.41
C GLU A 147 -4.79 20.76 -5.50
N ILE A 148 -4.70 21.30 -4.28
CA ILE A 148 -3.75 20.83 -3.27
C ILE A 148 -4.09 19.41 -2.80
N ARG A 149 -5.38 19.12 -2.53
CA ARG A 149 -5.83 17.79 -2.06
C ARG A 149 -5.52 16.65 -3.03
N ARG A 150 -5.36 16.93 -4.31
CA ARG A 150 -4.93 15.95 -5.32
C ARG A 150 -3.46 15.54 -5.19
N ARG A 151 -2.64 16.36 -4.52
CA ARG A 151 -1.18 16.17 -4.41
C ARG A 151 -0.71 15.87 -2.99
N THR A 152 -1.40 16.39 -1.98
CA THR A 152 -1.01 16.22 -0.58
C THR A 152 -2.17 16.48 0.38
N PHE A 153 -1.97 16.17 1.65
CA PHE A 153 -2.95 16.45 2.69
C PHE A 153 -2.96 17.93 3.11
N VAL A 154 -4.15 18.41 3.47
CA VAL A 154 -4.35 19.66 4.21
C VAL A 154 -4.69 19.29 5.65
N SER A 155 -3.88 19.76 6.60
CA SER A 155 -4.03 19.43 8.02
C SER A 155 -5.07 20.31 8.70
N ARG A 156 -5.18 21.58 8.29
CA ARG A 156 -6.14 22.54 8.85
C ARG A 156 -6.53 23.59 7.82
N CYS A 157 -7.78 24.04 7.88
CA CYS A 157 -8.27 25.23 7.19
C CYS A 157 -8.75 26.22 8.25
N VAL A 158 -8.37 27.49 8.15
CA VAL A 158 -8.80 28.57 9.04
C VAL A 158 -9.40 29.68 8.20
N GLU A 159 -10.65 30.04 8.48
CA GLU A 159 -11.33 31.15 7.82
C GLU A 159 -11.32 32.38 8.73
N SER A 160 -11.09 33.55 8.13
CA SER A 160 -11.14 34.85 8.81
C SER A 160 -11.83 35.88 7.92
N LYS A 161 -12.12 37.06 8.49
CA LYS A 161 -12.69 38.19 7.72
C LYS A 161 -11.83 38.59 6.53
N GLU A 162 -10.52 38.38 6.60
CA GLU A 162 -9.55 38.79 5.59
C GLU A 162 -9.34 37.72 4.50
N GLY A 163 -9.75 36.48 4.75
CA GLY A 163 -9.67 35.38 3.80
C GLY A 163 -9.46 34.01 4.44
N VAL A 164 -8.74 33.12 3.76
CA VAL A 164 -8.61 31.70 4.14
C VAL A 164 -7.15 31.29 4.23
N ASP A 165 -6.80 30.57 5.30
CA ASP A 165 -5.48 29.98 5.51
C ASP A 165 -5.55 28.45 5.45
N LEU A 166 -4.81 27.86 4.51
CA LEU A 166 -4.67 26.42 4.35
C LEU A 166 -3.31 25.97 4.88
N TYR A 167 -3.31 25.06 5.86
CA TYR A 167 -2.10 24.45 6.42
C TYR A 167 -1.85 23.12 5.69
N VAL A 168 -0.73 23.04 4.98
CA VAL A 168 -0.50 22.00 3.96
C VAL A 168 0.74 21.18 4.28
N GLY A 169 0.62 19.86 4.09
CA GLY A 169 1.65 18.88 4.45
C GLY A 169 2.93 18.94 3.62
N SER A 170 2.87 19.48 2.40
CA SER A 170 4.03 19.55 1.49
C SER A 170 4.14 20.91 0.82
N LYS A 171 5.27 21.60 1.01
CA LYS A 171 5.53 22.89 0.34
C LYS A 171 5.75 22.77 -1.17
N LYS A 172 6.24 21.61 -1.64
CA LYS A 172 6.45 21.30 -3.06
C LYS A 172 5.10 21.14 -3.78
N ALA A 173 4.19 20.38 -3.18
CA ALA A 173 2.85 20.16 -3.73
C ALA A 173 2.05 21.47 -3.86
N VAL A 174 2.22 22.41 -2.92
CA VAL A 174 1.63 23.75 -3.02
C VAL A 174 2.16 24.52 -4.24
N ALA A 175 3.48 24.53 -4.44
CA ALA A 175 4.08 25.23 -5.58
C ALA A 175 3.54 24.68 -6.91
N GLU A 176 3.46 23.36 -7.05
CA GLU A 176 2.90 22.69 -8.23
C GLU A 176 1.41 23.00 -8.43
N ALA A 177 0.62 23.00 -7.35
CA ALA A 177 -0.79 23.32 -7.42
C ALA A 177 -1.05 24.78 -7.83
N LEU A 178 -0.31 25.74 -7.26
CA LEU A 178 -0.44 27.16 -7.61
C LEU A 178 0.03 27.44 -9.03
N ALA A 179 1.13 26.80 -9.47
CA ALA A 179 1.61 26.88 -10.84
C ALA A 179 0.56 26.35 -11.84
N HIS A 180 -0.06 25.19 -11.56
CA HIS A 180 -1.11 24.64 -12.41
C HIS A 180 -2.35 25.55 -12.49
N LEU A 181 -2.62 26.35 -11.46
CA LEU A 181 -3.69 27.34 -11.44
C LEU A 181 -3.28 28.69 -12.04
N ASN A 182 -2.05 28.84 -12.55
CA ASN A 182 -1.47 30.10 -13.04
C ASN A 182 -1.52 31.23 -11.99
N LEU A 183 -1.40 30.88 -10.71
CA LEU A 183 -1.37 31.84 -9.61
C LEU A 183 0.06 32.18 -9.22
N LYS A 184 0.35 33.49 -9.07
CA LYS A 184 1.66 34.01 -8.67
C LYS A 184 1.61 34.52 -7.23
N PRO A 185 1.91 33.67 -6.23
CA PRO A 185 1.89 34.08 -4.82
C PRO A 185 3.11 34.93 -4.45
N LYS A 186 2.95 35.80 -3.44
CA LYS A 186 4.10 36.29 -2.65
C LYS A 186 4.57 35.19 -1.72
N ILE A 187 5.89 34.97 -1.62
CA ILE A 187 6.47 33.85 -0.88
C ILE A 187 7.32 34.38 0.27
N SER A 188 7.21 33.75 1.44
CA SER A 188 8.15 33.96 2.55
C SER A 188 8.50 32.63 3.23
N ASP A 189 9.70 32.54 3.80
CA ASP A 189 10.18 31.36 4.51
C ASP A 189 10.47 31.70 5.97
N LYS A 190 10.08 30.81 6.88
CA LYS A 190 10.39 30.91 8.32
C LYS A 190 11.18 29.67 8.74
N LEU A 191 12.31 29.88 9.40
CA LEU A 191 13.08 28.79 9.99
C LEU A 191 12.21 28.08 11.04
N PHE A 192 12.02 26.79 10.87
CA PHE A 192 11.24 25.94 11.78
C PHE A 192 12.15 25.15 12.72
N GLY A 193 13.32 24.70 12.25
CA GLY A 193 14.29 23.98 13.08
C GLY A 193 15.48 23.48 12.28
N VAL A 194 16.26 22.60 12.90
CA VAL A 194 17.40 21.89 12.27
C VAL A 194 17.20 20.39 12.45
N LYS A 195 17.38 19.62 11.39
CA LYS A 195 17.34 18.15 11.42
C LYS A 195 18.53 17.60 10.65
N ASP A 196 19.30 16.73 11.26
CA ASP A 196 20.50 16.12 10.66
C ASP A 196 21.45 17.19 10.08
N GLY A 197 21.65 18.28 10.83
CA GLY A 197 22.46 19.43 10.43
C GLY A 197 21.84 20.35 9.36
N ARG A 198 20.67 20.00 8.79
CA ARG A 198 20.00 20.78 7.75
C ARG A 198 18.90 21.67 8.33
N ARG A 199 18.91 22.95 7.97
CA ARG A 199 17.84 23.90 8.34
C ARG A 199 16.54 23.53 7.63
N ILE A 200 15.47 23.34 8.41
CA ILE A 200 14.11 23.09 7.93
C ILE A 200 13.33 24.40 8.00
N TYR A 201 12.74 24.78 6.86
CA TYR A 201 11.92 25.97 6.73
C TYR A 201 10.47 25.61 6.43
N ARG A 202 9.55 26.35 7.04
CA ARG A 202 8.13 26.41 6.66
C ARG A 202 7.92 27.59 5.72
N ARG A 203 7.12 27.39 4.67
CA ARG A 203 6.91 28.38 3.63
C ARG A 203 5.48 28.92 3.63
N THR A 204 5.33 30.23 3.52
CA THR A 204 4.03 30.88 3.33
C THR A 204 3.90 31.34 1.88
N TYR A 205 2.75 31.04 1.27
CA TYR A 205 2.34 31.49 -0.05
C TYR A 205 1.12 32.40 0.12
N CYS A 206 1.24 33.68 -0.19
CA CYS A 206 0.16 34.65 -0.13
C CYS A 206 -0.39 34.93 -1.53
N VAL A 207 -1.65 34.55 -1.77
CA VAL A 207 -2.38 34.73 -3.03
C VAL A 207 -3.41 35.84 -2.83
N ILE A 208 -3.35 36.87 -3.66
CA ILE A 208 -4.31 37.99 -3.68
C ILE A 208 -5.32 37.76 -4.82
N THR A 209 -6.63 37.85 -4.54
CA THR A 209 -7.75 37.46 -5.43
C THR A 209 -8.83 38.53 -5.58
#